data_AF-A0A2N0MP56-F1
#
_entry.id   AF-A0A2N0MP56-F1
#
_cell.length_a   1.000
_cell.length_b   1.000
_cell.length_c   1.000
_cell.angle_alpha   90.00
_cell.angle_beta   90.00
_cell.angle_gamma   90.00
#
_symmetry.space_group_name_H-M   'P 1'
#
loop_
_entity.id
_entity.type
_entity.pdbx_description
1 polymer ?
#
loop_
_entity_poly.entity_id
_entity_poly.type
_entity_poly.pdbx_seq_one_letter_code
_entity_poly.pdbx_strand_id
1 'polypeptide(L)' 'MANQTGKRYVCGKCGSEFIVTKGGDGAIVCCQTPMELK' A
#
# COMPACT_ATOMS: atom_id res chain seq x y z
N MET A 1 7.77 -4.01 -4.26
CA MET A 1 7.90 -2.54 -4.43
C MET A 1 7.97 -1.95 -3.05
N ALA A 2 8.99 -1.16 -2.74
CA ALA A 2 9.17 -0.61 -1.40
C ALA A 2 8.00 0.30 -1.02
N ASN A 3 7.48 0.12 0.19
CA ASN A 3 6.51 1.01 0.77
C ASN A 3 7.23 2.27 1.30
N GLN A 4 6.59 3.43 1.18
CA GLN A 4 7.24 4.73 1.37
C GLN A 4 6.49 5.53 2.43
N THR A 5 7.19 5.97 3.47
CA THR A 5 6.61 6.77 4.56
C THR A 5 5.84 7.98 4.02
N GLY A 6 4.65 8.22 4.56
CA GLY A 6 3.76 9.31 4.17
C GLY A 6 2.96 9.06 2.90
N LYS A 7 3.29 8.03 2.11
CA LYS A 7 2.53 7.69 0.91
C LYS A 7 1.27 6.89 1.23
N ARG A 8 0.25 7.10 0.41
CA ARG A 8 -1.06 6.46 0.53
C ARG A 8 -1.22 5.40 -0.55
N TYR A 9 -1.70 4.24 -0.16
CA TYR A 9 -1.93 3.11 -1.05
C TYR A 9 -3.41 2.75 -1.04
N VAL A 10 -3.94 2.38 -2.21
CA VAL A 10 -5.34 2.02 -2.40
C VAL A 10 -5.45 0.60 -2.95
N CYS A 11 -6.42 -0.16 -2.42
CA CYS A 11 -6.73 -1.49 -2.93
C CYS A 11 -7.83 -1.37 -3.99
N GLY A 12 -7.51 -1.70 -5.25
CA GLY A 12 -8.50 -1.69 -6.34
C GLY A 12 -9.64 -2.71 -6.20
N LYS A 13 -9.53 -3.70 -5.31
CA LYS A 13 -10.58 -4.72 -5.10
C LYS A 13 -11.64 -4.32 -4.07
N CYS A 14 -11.20 -3.85 -2.90
CA CYS A 14 -12.11 -3.55 -1.78
C CYS A 14 -12.21 -2.06 -1.45
N GLY A 15 -11.43 -1.20 -2.12
CA GLY A 15 -11.44 0.25 -1.90
C GLY A 15 -10.76 0.71 -0.61
N SER A 16 -10.09 -0.18 0.11
CA SER A 16 -9.36 0.20 1.34
C SER A 16 -8.16 1.10 1.04
N GLU A 17 -7.92 2.07 1.92
CA GLU A 17 -6.81 3.02 1.84
C GLU A 17 -5.93 2.94 3.08
N PHE A 18 -4.60 2.90 2.88
CA PHE A 18 -3.62 2.87 3.98
C PHE A 18 -2.57 3.95 3.77
N ILE A 19 -2.11 4.56 4.87
CA ILE A 19 -0.95 5.47 4.88
C ILE A 19 0.22 4.73 5.53
N VAL A 20 1.37 4.74 4.87
CA VAL A 20 2.59 4.16 5.44
C VAL A 20 3.17 5.12 6.48
N THR A 21 3.21 4.72 7.75
CA THR A 21 3.83 5.52 8.83
C THR A 21 5.33 5.25 8.98
N LYS A 22 5.81 4.12 8.45
CA LYS A 22 7.23 3.76 8.39
C LYS A 22 7.50 2.91 7.14
N GLY A 23 8.39 3.40 6.29
CA GLY A 23 8.81 2.75 5.04
C GLY A 23 9.63 1.47 5.25
N GLY A 24 9.71 0.66 4.20
CA GLY A 24 10.45 -0.59 4.14
C GLY A 24 10.39 -1.22 2.74
N ASP A 25 11.22 -2.23 2.49
CA ASP A 25 11.42 -2.77 1.14
C ASP A 25 10.29 -3.70 0.65
N GLY A 26 9.38 -4.07 1.55
CA GLY A 26 8.22 -4.92 1.27
C GLY A 26 7.08 -4.19 0.55
N ALA A 27 6.32 -4.94 -0.26
CA ALA A 27 5.09 -4.46 -0.88
C ALA A 27 3.91 -4.55 0.10
N ILE A 28 3.01 -3.57 0.05
CA ILE A 28 1.73 -3.65 0.77
C ILE A 28 0.79 -4.54 -0.04
N VAL A 29 0.22 -5.55 0.61
CA VAL A 29 -0.69 -6.51 -0.02
C VAL A 29 -2.03 -6.46 0.69
N CYS A 30 -3.10 -6.30 -0.09
CA CYS A 30 -4.48 -6.40 0.38
C CYS A 30 -5.28 -7.26 -0.63
N CYS A 31 -6.17 -8.12 -0.14
CA CYS A 31 -6.97 -9.03 -0.99
C CYS A 31 -6.11 -9.89 -1.95
N GLN A 32 -4.96 -10.38 -1.44
CA GLN A 32 -3.98 -11.21 -2.16
C GLN A 32 -3.36 -10.52 -3.39
N THR A 33 -3.46 -9.18 -3.47
CA THR A 33 -2.90 -8.39 -4.56
C THR A 33 -2.04 -7.25 -3.99
N PRO A 34 -0.93 -6.89 -4.66
CA PRO A 34 -0.19 -5.69 -4.34
C PRO A 34 -1.10 -4.46 -4.44
N MET A 35 -0.98 -3.56 -3.48
CA MET A 35 -1.71 -2.29 -3.48
C MET A 35 -1.07 -1.28 -4.42
N GLU A 36 -1.89 -0.37 -4.95
CA GLU A 36 -1.46 0.67 -5.88
C GLU A 36 -1.14 1.96 -5.12
N LEU A 37 -0.10 2.67 -5.57
CA LEU A 37 0.20 3.99 -5.04
C LEU A 37 -0.83 4.98 -5.60
N LYS A 38 -1.54 5.66 -4.71
CA LYS A 38 -2.48 6.74 -5.08
C LYS A 38 -1.73 8.04 -5.36
#